data_AF-A0A0M9CFX5-F1
#
_entry.id   AF-A0A0M9CFX5-F1
#
_cell.length_a   1.000
_cell.length_b   1.000
_cell.length_c   1.000
_cell.angle_alpha   90.00
_cell.angle_beta   90.00
_cell.angle_gamma   90.00
#
_symmetry.space_group_name_H-M   'P 1'
#
loop_
_entity.id
_entity.type
_entity.pdbx_description
1 polymer ?
#
loop_
_entity_poly.entity_id
_entity_poly.type
_entity_poly.pdbx_seq_one_letter_code
_entity_poly.pdbx_strand_id
1 'polypeptide(L)'
;MLNQEHYNYFDFNKNGIFEYHAGADLGEIEFGKGHYQIKNDSLILNYDLTKLNKESYFKTKKFYNSNDSIKINLKIYNLNKEPLSNIMVYSFPTYSATQSNKKGTASLKLKKQRHKDKIKLYVKEMFLAKQVMYLDGDSNYNIDVFMNKSVEQFGHPKAIKNQIIKYKIIEHAEDFIKIKKENRVIKLIRQSK
;
A
#
# COMPACT_ATOMS: atom_id res chain seq x y z
N MET A 1 -25.62 8.97 -9.03
CA MET A 1 -24.58 8.56 -8.07
C MET A 1 -24.57 7.05 -8.05
N LEU A 2 -23.49 6.41 -8.49
CA LEU A 2 -23.35 4.96 -8.40
C LEU A 2 -23.12 4.61 -6.93
N ASN A 3 -24.03 3.87 -6.32
CA ASN A 3 -23.83 3.29 -4.99
C ASN A 3 -22.66 2.30 -5.11
N GLN A 4 -21.49 2.66 -4.60
CA GLN A 4 -20.39 1.69 -4.46
C GLN A 4 -20.76 0.71 -3.35
N GLU A 5 -20.63 -0.58 -3.62
CA GLU A 5 -20.85 -1.60 -2.61
C GLU A 5 -19.65 -1.64 -1.66
N HIS A 6 -19.86 -1.16 -0.44
CA HIS A 6 -18.88 -1.28 0.62
C HIS A 6 -19.07 -2.62 1.33
N TYR A 7 -17.97 -3.36 1.53
CA TYR A 7 -17.97 -4.54 2.37
C TYR A 7 -17.13 -4.31 3.61
N ASN A 8 -17.56 -4.93 4.71
CA ASN A 8 -16.87 -4.98 5.97
C ASN A 8 -17.30 -6.27 6.67
N TYR A 9 -16.39 -7.21 6.87
CA TYR A 9 -16.70 -8.48 7.49
C TYR A 9 -15.58 -8.98 8.39
N PHE A 10 -15.98 -9.86 9.30
CA PHE A 10 -15.09 -10.67 10.11
C PHE A 10 -15.34 -12.14 9.79
N ASP A 11 -14.26 -12.90 9.62
CA ASP A 11 -14.29 -14.35 9.59
C ASP A 11 -13.69 -14.87 10.91
N PHE A 12 -14.38 -15.78 11.59
CA PHE A 12 -13.97 -16.33 12.89
C PHE A 12 -13.84 -17.84 12.77
N ASN A 13 -12.62 -18.35 12.87
CA ASN A 13 -12.40 -19.79 12.80
C ASN A 13 -12.45 -20.46 14.17
N LYS A 14 -12.68 -21.78 14.18
CA LYS A 14 -12.79 -22.57 15.42
C LYS A 14 -11.51 -22.62 16.26
N ASN A 15 -10.37 -22.25 15.69
CA ASN A 15 -9.06 -22.28 16.36
C ASN A 15 -8.74 -20.98 17.10
N GLY A 16 -9.73 -20.09 17.30
CA GLY A 16 -9.54 -18.83 18.02
C GLY A 16 -8.85 -17.75 17.20
N ILE A 17 -8.80 -17.88 15.88
CA ILE A 17 -8.24 -16.88 14.95
C ILE A 17 -9.39 -16.20 14.20
N PHE A 18 -9.23 -14.90 13.96
CA PHE A 18 -10.14 -14.13 13.13
C PHE A 18 -9.39 -13.42 12.00
N GLU A 19 -10.11 -13.14 10.92
CA GLU A 19 -9.70 -12.27 9.83
C GLU A 19 -10.71 -11.13 9.68
N TYR A 20 -10.22 -9.93 9.40
CA TYR A 20 -11.00 -8.71 9.22
C TYR A 20 -10.67 -8.14 7.86
N HIS A 21 -11.70 -7.79 7.09
CA HIS A 21 -11.56 -7.21 5.76
C HIS A 21 -12.58 -6.10 5.57
N ALA A 22 -12.13 -4.97 5.02
CA ALA A 22 -13.00 -3.90 4.59
C ALA A 22 -12.51 -3.28 3.28
N GLY A 23 -13.44 -2.95 2.40
CA GLY A 23 -13.11 -2.39 1.09
C GLY A 23 -14.35 -2.01 0.29
N ALA A 24 -14.11 -1.83 -1.01
CA ALA A 24 -15.13 -1.54 -2.01
C ALA A 24 -14.71 -2.13 -3.36
N ASP A 25 -15.33 -1.69 -4.44
CA ASP A 25 -15.09 -2.17 -5.81
C ASP A 25 -13.62 -2.12 -6.27
N LEU A 26 -12.83 -1.18 -5.72
CA LEU A 26 -11.42 -0.97 -6.08
C LEU A 26 -10.44 -1.82 -5.26
N GLY A 27 -10.97 -2.70 -4.40
CA GLY A 27 -10.22 -3.62 -3.59
C GLY A 27 -10.32 -3.33 -2.09
N GLU A 28 -9.49 -4.06 -1.36
CA GLU A 28 -9.39 -3.96 0.10
C GLU A 28 -8.74 -2.64 0.52
N ILE A 29 -9.33 -1.96 1.48
CA ILE A 29 -8.83 -0.68 2.02
C ILE A 29 -8.21 -0.89 3.39
N GLU A 30 -8.72 -1.84 4.18
CA GLU A 30 -8.23 -2.17 5.51
C GLU A 30 -8.37 -3.67 5.77
N PHE A 31 -7.38 -4.25 6.47
CA PHE A 31 -7.40 -5.65 6.85
C PHE A 31 -6.70 -5.91 8.17
N GLY A 32 -6.99 -7.08 8.75
CA GLY A 32 -6.31 -7.53 9.96
C GLY A 32 -6.52 -9.01 10.21
N LYS A 33 -5.60 -9.61 10.95
CA LYS A 33 -5.66 -11.01 11.37
C LYS A 33 -5.13 -11.16 12.78
N GLY A 34 -5.71 -12.04 13.55
CA GLY A 34 -5.30 -12.17 14.93
C GLY A 34 -6.04 -13.25 15.70
N HIS A 35 -5.80 -13.29 17.00
CA HIS A 35 -6.55 -14.14 17.91
C HIS A 35 -7.77 -13.42 18.48
N TYR A 36 -8.87 -14.15 18.67
CA TYR A 36 -10.04 -13.65 19.38
C TYR A 36 -10.33 -14.47 20.62
N GLN A 37 -10.92 -13.82 21.62
CA GLN A 37 -11.44 -14.49 22.81
C GLN A 37 -12.72 -13.82 23.26
N ILE A 38 -13.64 -14.63 23.79
CA ILE A 38 -14.82 -14.15 24.50
C ILE A 38 -14.53 -14.28 25.99
N LYS A 39 -14.57 -13.16 26.71
CA LYS A 39 -14.38 -13.13 28.17
C LYS A 39 -15.48 -12.30 28.79
N ASN A 40 -16.30 -12.94 29.63
CA ASN A 40 -17.51 -12.34 30.21
C ASN A 40 -18.44 -11.79 29.11
N ASP A 41 -18.80 -10.50 29.19
CA ASP A 41 -19.64 -9.78 28.24
C ASP A 41 -18.83 -9.14 27.09
N SER A 42 -17.62 -9.64 26.81
CA SER A 42 -16.69 -8.95 25.90
C SER A 42 -16.10 -9.86 24.84
N LEU A 43 -16.10 -9.40 23.59
CA LEU A 43 -15.31 -9.93 22.49
C LEU A 43 -14.00 -9.14 22.41
N ILE A 44 -12.87 -9.82 22.54
CA ILE A 44 -11.54 -9.22 22.46
C ILE A 44 -10.86 -9.73 21.20
N LEU A 45 -10.43 -8.80 20.34
CA LEU A 45 -9.71 -9.06 19.09
C LEU A 45 -8.28 -8.56 19.24
N ASN A 46 -7.31 -9.47 19.21
CA ASN A 46 -5.88 -9.14 19.25
C ASN A 46 -5.27 -9.32 17.86
N TYR A 47 -4.93 -8.23 17.17
CA TYR A 47 -4.40 -8.21 15.80
C TYR A 47 -2.89 -8.54 15.73
N ASP A 48 -2.46 -9.62 16.36
CA ASP A 48 -1.06 -10.04 16.46
C ASP A 48 -0.54 -10.77 15.21
N LEU A 49 -1.44 -11.47 14.49
CA LEU A 49 -1.11 -12.28 13.31
C LEU A 49 -1.14 -11.53 11.97
N THR A 50 -1.50 -10.25 11.94
CA THR A 50 -1.55 -9.46 10.70
C THR A 50 -0.19 -9.44 10.00
N LYS A 51 -0.16 -9.86 8.73
CA LYS A 51 1.04 -9.81 7.88
C LYS A 51 1.12 -8.47 7.18
N LEU A 52 2.29 -7.84 7.20
CA LEU A 52 2.52 -6.58 6.52
C LEU A 52 2.87 -6.82 5.06
N ASN A 53 2.33 -5.98 4.17
CA ASN A 53 2.71 -5.96 2.77
C ASN A 53 4.06 -5.25 2.61
N LYS A 54 4.89 -5.73 1.68
CA LYS A 54 6.16 -5.05 1.34
C LYS A 54 5.85 -3.81 0.51
N GLU A 55 6.39 -2.67 0.88
CA GLU A 55 6.32 -1.47 0.06
C GLU A 55 7.17 -1.60 -1.21
N SER A 56 6.87 -0.74 -2.20
CA SER A 56 7.80 -0.46 -3.29
C SER A 56 9.12 0.09 -2.73
N TYR A 57 10.23 -0.20 -3.40
CA TYR A 57 11.54 0.30 -3.00
C TYR A 57 12.44 0.57 -4.20
N PHE A 58 13.58 1.21 -3.97
CA PHE A 58 14.57 1.49 -5.01
C PHE A 58 16.00 1.31 -4.51
N LYS A 59 16.90 1.08 -5.47
CA LYS A 59 18.35 1.10 -5.27
C LYS A 59 18.94 2.13 -6.22
N THR A 60 19.84 2.97 -5.71
CA THR A 60 20.39 4.09 -6.47
C THR A 60 21.91 4.02 -6.56
N LYS A 61 22.45 4.34 -7.74
CA LYS A 61 23.88 4.59 -7.98
C LYS A 61 24.02 6.02 -8.46
N LYS A 62 24.67 6.85 -7.66
CA LYS A 62 24.90 8.28 -7.91
C LYS A 62 26.28 8.49 -8.52
N PHE A 63 26.38 9.38 -9.50
CA PHE A 63 27.67 9.75 -10.11
C PHE A 63 27.65 11.19 -10.61
N TYR A 64 28.85 11.75 -10.81
CA TYR A 64 29.05 13.15 -11.16
C TYR A 64 29.74 13.28 -12.52
N ASN A 65 29.46 14.38 -13.21
CA ASN A 65 30.12 14.75 -14.47
C ASN A 65 30.17 16.27 -14.58
N SER A 66 30.89 16.79 -15.57
CA SER A 66 31.02 18.22 -15.86
C SER A 66 29.88 18.79 -16.73
N ASN A 67 29.03 17.95 -17.31
CA ASN A 67 27.96 18.39 -18.23
C ASN A 67 26.94 19.33 -17.55
N ASP A 68 26.37 20.26 -18.31
CA ASP A 68 25.29 21.16 -17.84
C ASP A 68 23.92 20.47 -17.67
N SER A 69 23.87 19.16 -17.81
CA SER A 69 22.67 18.35 -17.64
C SER A 69 22.97 17.15 -16.77
N ILE A 70 21.96 16.73 -16.00
CA ILE A 70 21.96 15.45 -15.31
C ILE A 70 21.13 14.43 -16.09
N LYS A 71 21.55 13.17 -16.02
CA LYS A 71 20.82 12.02 -16.56
C LYS A 71 20.33 11.14 -15.42
N ILE A 72 19.05 10.79 -15.46
CA ILE A 72 18.41 9.86 -14.53
C ILE A 72 17.94 8.69 -15.38
N ASN A 73 18.62 7.55 -15.26
CA ASN A 73 18.21 6.29 -15.89
C ASN A 73 17.49 5.43 -14.86
N LEU A 74 16.36 4.83 -15.26
CA LEU A 74 15.59 3.92 -14.44
C LEU A 74 15.48 2.56 -15.10
N LYS A 75 15.55 1.50 -14.29
CA LYS A 75 15.04 0.17 -14.60
C LYS A 75 13.94 -0.15 -13.60
N ILE A 76 12.74 -0.45 -14.09
CA ILE A 76 11.53 -0.56 -13.29
C ILE A 76 11.00 -1.99 -13.43
N TYR A 77 10.82 -2.64 -12.29
CA TYR A 77 10.45 -4.04 -12.17
C TYR A 77 9.31 -4.22 -11.16
N ASN A 78 8.65 -5.37 -11.22
CA ASN A 78 7.92 -5.85 -10.05
C ASN A 78 8.88 -6.47 -9.01
N LEU A 79 8.35 -6.91 -7.87
CA LEU A 79 9.16 -7.55 -6.81
C LEU A 79 9.84 -8.87 -7.25
N ASN A 80 9.35 -9.51 -8.32
CA ASN A 80 9.93 -10.72 -8.93
C ASN A 80 10.98 -10.41 -10.00
N LYS A 81 11.35 -9.13 -10.18
CA LYS A 81 12.31 -8.65 -11.18
C LYS A 81 11.84 -8.76 -12.64
N GLU A 82 10.54 -8.90 -12.86
CA GLU A 82 9.98 -8.82 -14.21
C GLU A 82 9.86 -7.34 -14.61
N PRO A 83 10.27 -6.96 -15.84
CA PRO A 83 10.25 -5.57 -16.27
C PRO A 83 8.81 -5.04 -16.41
N LEU A 84 8.58 -3.81 -15.96
CA LEU A 84 7.28 -3.14 -16.06
C LEU A 84 7.30 -2.04 -17.12
N SER A 85 6.45 -2.18 -18.13
CA SER A 85 6.29 -1.20 -19.21
C SER A 85 5.20 -0.18 -18.93
N ASN A 86 5.25 0.95 -19.65
CA ASN A 86 4.29 2.05 -19.60
C ASN A 86 4.14 2.71 -18.22
N ILE A 87 5.13 2.53 -17.33
CA ILE A 87 5.12 3.14 -16.01
C ILE A 87 5.46 4.61 -16.13
N MET A 88 4.59 5.48 -15.65
CA MET A 88 4.81 6.92 -15.66
C MET A 88 5.92 7.31 -14.69
N VAL A 89 6.90 8.05 -15.20
CA VAL A 89 7.97 8.66 -14.43
C VAL A 89 7.93 10.16 -14.65
N TYR A 90 7.74 10.95 -13.59
CA TYR A 90 7.76 12.40 -13.71
C TYR A 90 8.49 13.07 -12.55
N SER A 91 8.96 14.28 -12.80
CA SER A 91 9.81 15.03 -11.89
C SER A 91 9.19 16.36 -11.48
N PHE A 92 9.46 16.79 -10.25
CA PHE A 92 9.08 18.11 -9.71
C PHE A 92 10.30 18.72 -9.00
N PRO A 93 10.57 20.03 -9.14
CA PRO A 93 9.81 21.04 -9.89
C PRO A 93 10.21 21.15 -11.37
N THR A 94 10.98 20.20 -11.90
CA THR A 94 11.43 20.24 -13.31
C THR A 94 10.33 19.90 -14.33
N TYR A 95 9.17 19.41 -13.87
CA TYR A 95 7.99 19.06 -14.67
C TYR A 95 8.28 18.22 -15.92
N SER A 96 9.35 17.42 -15.88
CA SER A 96 9.73 16.53 -16.99
C SER A 96 9.16 15.14 -16.73
N ALA A 97 8.62 14.51 -17.78
CA ALA A 97 7.97 13.21 -17.70
C ALA A 97 8.45 12.27 -18.82
N THR A 98 8.36 10.97 -18.55
CA THR A 98 8.65 9.89 -19.49
C THR A 98 7.88 8.64 -19.06
N GLN A 99 7.90 7.60 -19.89
CA GLN A 99 7.32 6.29 -19.57
C GLN A 99 8.35 5.19 -19.79
N SER A 100 8.25 4.11 -19.01
CA SER A 100 9.10 2.94 -19.25
C SER A 100 8.71 2.20 -20.53
N ASN A 101 9.71 1.70 -21.25
CA ASN A 101 9.47 0.85 -22.41
C ASN A 101 9.22 -0.62 -22.02
N LYS A 102 9.05 -1.50 -23.01
CA LYS A 102 8.84 -2.96 -22.84
C LYS A 102 9.94 -3.67 -22.02
N LYS A 103 11.14 -3.09 -21.92
CA LYS A 103 12.25 -3.63 -21.10
C LYS A 103 12.26 -3.05 -19.68
N GLY A 104 11.24 -2.29 -19.30
CA GLY A 104 11.15 -1.60 -18.02
C GLY A 104 12.12 -0.43 -17.88
N THR A 105 12.64 0.11 -18.98
CA THR A 105 13.64 1.18 -18.92
C THR A 105 13.05 2.54 -19.24
N ALA A 106 13.45 3.56 -18.47
CA ALA A 106 13.05 4.95 -18.67
C ALA A 106 14.27 5.87 -18.47
N SER A 107 14.28 7.04 -19.10
CA SER A 107 15.36 8.01 -18.94
C SER A 107 14.82 9.43 -18.97
N LEU A 108 15.31 10.25 -18.04
CA LEU A 108 15.09 11.70 -18.01
C LEU A 108 16.44 12.40 -18.15
N LYS A 109 16.46 13.50 -18.91
CA LYS A 109 17.59 14.42 -19.00
C LYS A 109 17.10 15.78 -18.55
N LEU A 110 17.71 16.32 -17.50
CA LEU A 110 17.31 17.58 -16.88
C LEU A 110 18.49 18.55 -16.89
N LYS A 111 18.24 19.86 -16.96
CA LYS A 111 19.29 20.85 -16.78
C LYS A 111 19.86 20.72 -15.36
N LYS A 112 21.18 20.72 -15.24
CA LYS A 112 21.87 20.67 -13.97
C LYS A 112 21.58 21.97 -13.23
N GLN A 113 21.10 21.87 -12.00
CA GLN A 113 20.81 23.03 -11.17
C GLN A 113 21.15 22.71 -9.72
N ARG A 114 21.86 23.62 -9.06
CA ARG A 114 21.99 23.61 -7.59
C ARG A 114 20.70 24.20 -7.02
N HIS A 115 19.64 23.40 -7.02
CA HIS A 115 18.42 23.76 -6.32
C HIS A 115 18.68 23.75 -4.81
N LYS A 116 18.08 24.69 -4.06
CA LYS A 116 17.96 24.55 -2.60
C LYS A 116 17.13 23.31 -2.23
N ASP A 117 16.14 22.97 -3.07
CA ASP A 117 15.24 21.84 -2.87
C ASP A 117 15.59 20.64 -3.77
N LYS A 118 15.44 19.41 -3.25
CA LYS A 118 15.67 18.19 -4.02
C LYS A 118 14.64 18.01 -5.15
N ILE A 119 15.07 17.43 -6.26
CA ILE A 119 14.17 16.96 -7.32
C ILE A 119 13.37 15.77 -6.79
N LYS A 120 12.05 15.89 -6.74
CA LYS A 120 11.15 14.77 -6.44
C LYS A 120 10.91 14.01 -7.73
N LEU A 121 11.25 12.73 -7.75
CA LEU A 121 10.99 11.82 -8.85
C LEU A 121 9.89 10.84 -8.44
N TYR A 122 8.79 10.87 -9.19
CA TYR A 122 7.63 10.03 -8.97
C TYR A 122 7.62 8.91 -9.99
N VAL A 123 7.39 7.69 -9.53
CA VAL A 123 7.16 6.50 -10.36
C VAL A 123 5.80 5.93 -9.96
N LYS A 124 4.84 5.97 -10.87
CA LYS A 124 3.44 5.64 -10.58
C LYS A 124 2.79 4.96 -11.79
N GLU A 125 1.92 4.01 -11.49
CA GLU A 125 0.91 3.48 -12.40
C GLU A 125 -0.33 3.06 -11.59
N MET A 126 -1.46 2.82 -12.25
CA MET A 126 -2.64 2.25 -11.61
C MET A 126 -2.31 0.88 -10.99
N PHE A 127 -2.89 0.60 -9.82
CA PHE A 127 -2.69 -0.65 -9.06
C PHE A 127 -1.23 -0.98 -8.68
N LEU A 128 -0.32 0.01 -8.71
CA LEU A 128 1.04 -0.13 -8.19
C LEU A 128 1.30 0.87 -7.07
N ALA A 129 2.04 0.44 -6.05
CA ALA A 129 2.41 1.28 -4.92
C ALA A 129 3.37 2.38 -5.42
N LYS A 130 2.90 3.63 -5.36
CA LYS A 130 3.62 4.82 -5.81
C LYS A 130 4.98 4.92 -5.12
N GLN A 131 6.04 5.07 -5.91
CA GLN A 131 7.37 5.37 -5.39
C GLN A 131 7.71 6.85 -5.56
N VAL A 132 8.24 7.46 -4.51
CA VAL A 132 8.80 8.82 -4.54
C VAL A 132 10.27 8.76 -4.14
N MET A 133 11.13 9.44 -4.89
CA MET A 133 12.55 9.57 -4.64
C MET A 133 12.94 11.05 -4.59
N TYR A 134 13.95 11.39 -3.80
CA TYR A 134 14.45 12.75 -3.67
C TYR A 134 15.90 12.79 -4.14
N LEU A 135 16.14 13.46 -5.26
CA LEU A 135 17.41 13.47 -5.97
C LEU A 135 18.04 14.86 -5.92
N ASP A 136 19.36 14.92 -5.76
CA ASP A 136 20.11 16.16 -5.89
C ASP A 136 20.20 16.56 -7.38
N GLY A 137 19.89 17.83 -7.68
CA GLY A 137 19.81 18.35 -9.05
C GLY A 137 21.15 18.58 -9.76
N ASP A 138 22.26 18.29 -9.08
CA ASP A 138 23.62 18.43 -9.59
C ASP A 138 24.28 17.09 -9.97
N SER A 139 23.53 16.00 -9.84
CA SER A 139 24.06 14.64 -9.89
C SER A 139 23.30 13.74 -10.86
N ASN A 140 23.97 12.72 -11.38
CA ASN A 140 23.39 11.73 -12.28
C ASN A 140 23.06 10.44 -11.52
N TYR A 141 22.09 9.67 -12.01
CA TYR A 141 21.56 8.50 -11.31
C TYR A 141 21.31 7.33 -12.26
N ASN A 142 21.67 6.14 -11.79
CA ASN A 142 21.11 4.88 -12.27
C ASN A 142 20.29 4.26 -11.14
N ILE A 143 19.00 4.05 -11.37
CA ILE A 143 18.05 3.65 -10.34
C ILE A 143 17.36 2.36 -10.77
N ASP A 144 17.42 1.35 -9.91
CA ASP A 144 16.57 0.17 -10.02
C ASP A 144 15.37 0.36 -9.09
N VAL A 145 14.15 0.35 -9.64
CA VAL A 145 12.89 0.52 -8.91
C VAL A 145 12.14 -0.81 -8.91
N PHE A 146 11.69 -1.24 -7.74
CA PHE A 146 10.94 -2.47 -7.53
C PHE A 146 9.56 -2.10 -7.00
N MET A 147 8.55 -2.19 -7.86
CA MET A 147 7.18 -1.81 -7.57
C MET A 147 6.38 -2.99 -7.05
N ASN A 148 5.64 -2.80 -5.96
CA ASN A 148 4.65 -3.77 -5.50
C ASN A 148 3.25 -3.42 -6.02
N LYS A 149 2.39 -4.44 -6.10
CA LYS A 149 0.96 -4.27 -6.41
C LYS A 149 0.25 -3.55 -5.26
N SER A 150 -0.73 -2.74 -5.59
CA SER A 150 -1.45 -1.85 -4.69
C SER A 150 -2.93 -1.84 -5.06
N VAL A 151 -3.80 -1.43 -4.13
CA VAL A 151 -5.16 -1.05 -4.50
C VAL A 151 -5.17 0.35 -5.11
N GLU A 152 -6.18 0.62 -5.92
CA GLU A 152 -6.29 1.92 -6.59
C GLU A 152 -6.49 3.04 -5.56
N GLN A 153 -5.88 4.20 -5.78
CA GLN A 153 -6.03 5.44 -4.99
C GLN A 153 -5.54 5.42 -3.52
N PHE A 154 -5.44 4.27 -2.87
CA PHE A 154 -5.11 4.17 -1.44
C PHE A 154 -3.68 3.67 -1.12
N GLY A 155 -2.90 3.26 -2.12
CA GLY A 155 -1.63 2.58 -1.85
C GLY A 155 -1.88 1.16 -1.35
N HIS A 156 -1.01 0.63 -0.47
CA HIS A 156 -1.31 -0.64 0.17
C HIS A 156 -2.50 -0.51 1.14
N PRO A 157 -3.37 -1.52 1.22
CA PRO A 157 -4.44 -1.54 2.23
C PRO A 157 -3.85 -1.36 3.63
N LYS A 158 -4.58 -0.65 4.49
CA LYS A 158 -4.16 -0.40 5.87
C LYS A 158 -4.18 -1.71 6.66
N ALA A 159 -3.01 -2.14 7.11
CA ALA A 159 -2.87 -3.31 7.97
C ALA A 159 -3.07 -2.92 9.45
N ILE A 160 -4.12 -3.45 10.10
CA ILE A 160 -4.30 -3.34 11.56
C ILE A 160 -3.39 -4.37 12.21
N LYS A 161 -2.31 -3.94 12.88
CA LYS A 161 -1.35 -4.85 13.53
C LYS A 161 -1.01 -4.39 14.95
N ASN A 162 -0.83 -5.36 15.86
CA ASN A 162 -0.46 -5.14 17.26
C ASN A 162 -1.45 -4.22 18.02
N GLN A 163 -2.73 -4.31 17.66
CA GLN A 163 -3.82 -3.61 18.34
C GLN A 163 -4.73 -4.62 19.03
N ILE A 164 -5.24 -4.27 20.20
CA ILE A 164 -6.27 -5.03 20.89
C ILE A 164 -7.54 -4.19 20.88
N ILE A 165 -8.60 -4.72 20.27
CA ILE A 165 -9.91 -4.08 20.24
C ILE A 165 -10.87 -4.91 21.09
N LYS A 166 -11.59 -4.23 21.99
CA LYS A 166 -12.56 -4.86 22.88
C LYS A 166 -13.95 -4.32 22.55
N TYR A 167 -14.88 -5.23 22.28
CA TYR A 167 -16.28 -4.92 22.05
C TYR A 167 -17.15 -5.51 23.15
N LYS A 168 -18.16 -4.76 23.59
CA LYS A 168 -19.20 -5.29 24.48
C LYS A 168 -20.17 -6.15 23.68
N ILE A 169 -20.41 -7.37 24.12
CA ILE A 169 -21.41 -8.28 23.58
C ILE A 169 -22.78 -7.87 24.13
N ILE A 170 -23.73 -7.70 23.23
CA ILE A 170 -25.13 -7.41 23.54
C ILE A 170 -25.94 -8.70 23.51
N GLU A 171 -25.63 -9.58 22.55
CA GLU A 171 -26.33 -10.84 22.32
C GLU A 171 -25.36 -11.85 21.72
N HIS A 172 -25.47 -13.11 22.15
CA HIS A 172 -24.66 -14.21 21.66
C HIS A 172 -25.58 -15.40 21.37
N ALA A 173 -25.54 -15.86 20.13
CA ALA A 173 -26.23 -17.04 19.65
C ALA A 173 -25.23 -17.95 18.92
N GLU A 174 -25.66 -19.16 18.57
CA GLU A 174 -24.80 -20.15 17.90
C GLU A 174 -24.17 -19.60 16.61
N ASP A 175 -24.98 -18.89 15.81
CA ASP A 175 -24.63 -18.42 14.47
C ASP A 175 -24.16 -16.95 14.42
N PHE A 176 -24.27 -16.20 15.52
CA PHE A 176 -23.90 -14.78 15.52
C PHE A 176 -23.56 -14.21 16.89
N ILE A 177 -22.81 -13.12 16.86
CA ILE A 177 -22.54 -12.25 18.02
C ILE A 177 -22.98 -10.83 17.65
N LYS A 178 -23.85 -10.22 18.46
CA LYS A 178 -24.12 -8.77 18.37
C LYS A 178 -23.21 -8.03 19.32
N ILE A 179 -22.49 -7.06 18.79
CA ILE A 179 -21.58 -6.22 19.56
C ILE A 179 -22.01 -4.75 19.54
N LYS A 180 -21.69 -4.02 20.60
CA LYS A 180 -21.76 -2.56 20.63
C LYS A 180 -20.45 -1.99 20.10
N LYS A 181 -20.51 -1.27 18.98
CA LYS A 181 -19.42 -0.45 18.44
C LYS A 181 -19.90 0.99 18.43
N GLU A 182 -19.29 1.83 19.27
CA GLU A 182 -19.73 3.22 19.48
C GLU A 182 -21.24 3.27 19.82
N ASN A 183 -22.03 3.99 19.02
CA ASN A 183 -23.49 4.13 19.17
C ASN A 183 -24.28 3.15 18.28
N ARG A 184 -23.64 2.15 17.69
CA ARG A 184 -24.28 1.17 16.80
C ARG A 184 -24.18 -0.25 17.34
N VAL A 185 -25.18 -1.06 16.99
CA VAL A 185 -25.16 -2.51 17.19
C VAL A 185 -24.78 -3.17 15.89
N ILE A 186 -23.72 -3.98 15.90
CA ILE A 186 -23.24 -4.72 14.73
C ILE A 186 -23.47 -6.20 14.97
N LYS A 187 -24.12 -6.87 14.02
CA LYS A 187 -24.28 -8.33 14.01
C LYS A 187 -23.11 -8.95 13.24
N LEU A 188 -22.24 -9.67 13.94
CA LEU A 188 -21.18 -10.47 13.36
C LEU A 188 -21.72 -11.88 13.14
N ILE A 189 -21.79 -12.32 11.88
CA ILE A 189 -22.25 -13.66 11.53
C ILE A 189 -21.04 -14.58 11.56
N ARG A 190 -21.17 -15.73 12.23
CA ARG A 190 -20.14 -16.78 12.21
C ARG A 190 -20.10 -17.37 10.81
N GLN A 191 -19.01 -17.18 10.09
CA GLN A 191 -18.79 -17.89 8.84
C GLN A 191 -18.14 -19.23 9.17
N SER A 192 -18.93 -20.29 9.12
CA SER A 192 -18.43 -21.65 9.27
C SER A 192 -17.70 -22.05 7.99
N LYS A 193 -16.37 -22.16 8.05
CA LYS A 193 -15.59 -23.05 7.17
C LYS A 193 -14.85 -24.07 8.01
#